data_AF-X1JL63-F1
#
_entry.id   AF-X1JL63-F1
#
_cell.length_a   1.000
_cell.length_b   1.000
_cell.length_c   1.000
_cell.angle_alpha   90.00
_cell.angle_beta   90.00
_cell.angle_gamma   90.00
#
_symmetry.space_group_name_H-M   'P 1'
#
loop_
_entity.id
_entity.type
_entity.pdbx_description
1 polymer ?
#
loop_
_entity_poly.entity_id
_entity_poly.type
_entity_poly.pdbx_seq_one_letter_code
_entity_poly.pdbx_strand_id
1 'polypeptide(L)' 'NEAGRTEEVVTGQLRSSLAGINHLNGLIIAYEPVWAIGTGKAATGEQANETIGFIRRNLAELYGKRVAQDTRILYGGS' A
#
# COMPACT_ATOMS: atom_id res chain seq x y z
N ASN A 1 -2.79 -8.69 9.74
CA ASN A 1 -1.75 -9.72 9.59
C ASN A 1 -2.22 -11.06 10.17
N GLU A 2 -2.69 -11.15 11.42
CA GLU A 2 -3.05 -12.41 12.10
C GLU A 2 -4.19 -13.17 11.42
N ALA A 3 -5.17 -12.45 10.86
CA ALA A 3 -6.25 -13.06 10.07
C ALA A 3 -5.88 -13.35 8.60
N GLY A 4 -4.64 -13.12 8.16
CA GLY A 4 -4.20 -13.34 6.78
C GLY A 4 -4.79 -12.39 5.72
N ARG A 5 -5.63 -11.41 6.11
CA ARG A 5 -6.36 -10.53 5.18
C ARG A 5 -5.65 -9.21 4.83
N THR A 6 -4.33 -9.11 5.00
CA THR A 6 -3.63 -7.83 4.76
C THR A 6 -3.77 -7.37 3.31
N GLU A 7 -3.56 -8.26 2.33
CA GLU A 7 -3.66 -7.93 0.91
C GLU A 7 -5.08 -7.50 0.53
N GLU A 8 -6.11 -8.20 1.01
CA GLU A 8 -7.52 -7.89 0.77
C GLU A 8 -7.88 -6.49 1.26
N VAL A 9 -7.56 -6.18 2.52
CA VAL A 9 -7.89 -4.89 3.14
C VAL A 9 -7.17 -3.74 2.42
N VAL A 10 -5.87 -3.89 2.18
CA VAL A 10 -5.06 -2.85 1.52
C VAL A 10 -5.50 -2.63 0.07
N THR A 11 -5.80 -3.71 -0.66
CA THR A 11 -6.27 -3.62 -2.05
C THR A 11 -7.65 -2.98 -2.13
N GLY A 12 -8.56 -3.34 -1.23
CA GLY A 12 -9.89 -2.73 -1.15
C GLY A 12 -9.81 -1.22 -0.91
N GLN A 13 -9.01 -0.81 0.09
CA GLN A 13 -8.77 0.61 0.37
C GLN A 13 -8.18 1.34 -0.83
N LEU A 14 -7.14 0.79 -1.45
CA LEU A 14 -6.49 1.40 -2.61
C LEU A 14 -7.46 1.62 -3.78
N ARG A 15 -8.24 0.59 -4.14
CA ARG A 15 -9.20 0.66 -5.25
C ARG A 15 -10.31 1.67 -4.97
N SER A 16 -10.84 1.67 -3.74
CA SER A 16 -11.87 2.63 -3.35
C SER A 16 -11.34 4.06 -3.33
N SER A 17 -10.12 4.29 -2.86
CA SER A 17 -9.51 5.63 -2.80
C SER A 17 -9.17 6.20 -4.18
N LEU A 18 -8.89 5.34 -5.17
CA LEU A 18 -8.52 5.76 -6.52
C LEU A 18 -9.69 5.71 -7.52
N ALA A 19 -10.88 5.29 -7.08
CA ALA A 19 -12.06 5.20 -7.94
C ALA A 19 -12.39 6.55 -8.59
N GLY A 20 -12.49 6.54 -9.93
CA GLY A 20 -12.79 7.74 -10.72
C GLY A 20 -11.62 8.68 -10.96
N ILE A 21 -10.42 8.37 -10.46
CA ILE A 21 -9.21 9.17 -10.71
C ILE A 21 -8.51 8.65 -11.96
N ASN A 22 -8.42 9.48 -13.00
CA ASN A 22 -7.85 9.09 -14.31
C ASN A 22 -6.35 9.42 -14.45
N HIS A 23 -5.83 10.39 -13.69
CA HIS A 23 -4.44 10.84 -13.78
C HIS A 23 -3.84 10.97 -12.38
N LEU A 24 -2.72 10.29 -12.14
CA LEU A 24 -2.06 10.19 -10.82
C LEU A 24 -0.80 11.06 -10.70
N ASN A 25 -0.82 12.27 -11.27
CA ASN A 25 0.33 13.17 -11.17
C ASN A 25 0.54 13.60 -9.71
N GLY A 26 1.70 13.24 -9.15
CA GLY A 26 2.06 13.60 -7.78
C GLY A 26 1.48 12.71 -6.68
N LEU A 27 0.90 11.55 -7.02
CA LEU A 27 0.41 10.60 -6.02
C LEU A 27 1.56 10.11 -5.12
N ILE A 28 1.33 10.17 -3.81
CA ILE A 28 2.15 9.53 -2.79
C ILE A 28 1.23 8.63 -1.98
N ILE A 29 1.66 7.39 -1.73
CA ILE A 29 0.94 6.46 -0.85
C ILE A 29 1.74 6.31 0.43
N ALA A 30 1.09 6.44 1.58
CA ALA A 30 1.65 6.04 2.86
C ALA A 30 1.00 4.72 3.29
N TYR A 31 1.79 3.68 3.46
CA TYR A 31 1.35 2.42 4.06
C TYR A 31 1.59 2.48 5.57
N GLU A 32 0.49 2.51 6.32
CA GLU A 32 0.49 2.57 7.79
C GLU A 32 -0.13 1.29 8.36
N PRO A 33 0.69 0.31 8.81
CA PRO A 33 0.17 -0.85 9.52
C PRO A 33 -0.39 -0.43 10.89
N VAL A 34 -1.70 -0.19 10.97
CA VAL A 34 -2.38 0.27 12.21
C VAL A 34 -2.07 -0.62 13.42
N TRP A 35 -1.93 -1.93 13.20
CA TRP A 35 -1.56 -2.89 14.24
C TRP A 35 -0.15 -2.70 14.81
N ALA A 36 0.72 -1.93 14.15
CA ALA A 36 2.07 -1.60 14.57
C ALA A 36 2.21 -0.15 15.11
N ILE A 37 1.13 0.63 15.18
CA ILE A 37 1.16 2.01 15.68
C ILE A 37 0.80 2.01 17.17
N GLY A 38 1.76 2.39 18.02
CA GLY A 38 1.52 2.53 19.47
C GLY A 38 1.29 1.21 20.22
N THR A 39 1.50 0.05 19.58
CA THR A 39 1.28 -1.28 20.16
C THR A 39 2.55 -1.95 20.70
N GLY A 40 3.72 -1.35 20.46
CA GLY A 40 5.01 -1.96 20.76
C GLY A 40 5.38 -3.15 19.85
N LYS A 41 4.56 -3.45 18.84
CA LYS A 41 4.82 -4.50 17.84
C LYS A 41 5.17 -3.88 16.49
N ALA A 42 6.44 -3.78 16.17
CA ALA A 42 6.87 -3.26 14.86
C ALA A 42 6.63 -4.30 13.74
N ALA A 43 6.32 -3.82 12.53
CA ALA A 43 6.37 -4.69 11.36
C ALA A 43 7.83 -4.94 10.95
N THR A 44 8.12 -6.16 10.50
CA THR A 44 9.44 -6.44 9.94
C THR A 44 9.58 -5.77 8.58
N GLY A 45 10.82 -5.50 8.15
CA GLY A 45 11.09 -4.97 6.81
C GLY A 45 10.55 -5.87 5.69
N GLU A 46 10.50 -7.18 5.92
CA GLU A 46 9.91 -8.16 5.01
C GLU A 46 8.39 -8.00 4.90
N GLN A 47 7.67 -7.87 6.03
CA GLN A 47 6.22 -7.63 6.05
C GLN A 47 5.86 -6.30 5.38
N ALA A 48 6.67 -5.26 5.60
CA ALA A 48 6.51 -3.97 4.95
C ALA A 48 6.69 -4.10 3.43
N ASN A 49 7.76 -4.76 2.99
CA ASN A 49 8.05 -4.94 1.56
C ASN A 49 7.00 -5.80 0.85
N GLU A 50 6.51 -6.86 1.49
CA GLU A 50 5.42 -7.68 0.97
C GLU A 50 4.17 -6.83 0.69
N THR A 51 3.78 -6.01 1.67
CA THR A 51 2.59 -5.16 1.55
C THR A 51 2.77 -4.04 0.52
N ILE A 52 3.94 -3.41 0.47
CA ILE A 52 4.29 -2.44 -0.57
C ILE A 52 4.26 -3.11 -1.95
N GLY A 53 4.66 -4.38 -2.04
CA GLY A 53 4.52 -5.21 -3.24
C GLY A 53 3.07 -5.35 -3.69
N PHE A 54 2.14 -5.64 -2.78
CA PHE A 54 0.70 -5.69 -3.08
C PHE A 54 0.18 -4.37 -3.66
N ILE A 55 0.54 -3.25 -3.04
CA ILE A 55 0.15 -1.91 -3.48
C ILE A 55 0.68 -1.64 -4.89
N ARG A 56 1.98 -1.90 -5.12
CA ARG A 56 2.62 -1.63 -6.41
C ARG A 56 2.05 -2.48 -7.54
N ARG A 57 1.72 -3.75 -7.28
CA ARG A 57 1.05 -4.62 -8.27
C ARG A 57 -0.32 -4.07 -8.66
N ASN A 58 -1.14 -3.69 -7.68
CA ASN A 58 -2.47 -3.13 -7.95
C ASN A 58 -2.38 -1.79 -8.72
N LEU A 59 -1.44 -0.92 -8.38
CA LEU A 59 -1.20 0.30 -9.17
C LEU A 59 -0.82 -0.02 -10.63
N ALA A 60 -0.02 -1.06 -10.85
CA ALA A 60 0.37 -1.47 -12.19
C ALA A 60 -0.81 -2.00 -13.00
N GLU A 61 -1.75 -2.70 -12.35
CA GLU A 61 -2.99 -3.17 -12.98
C GLU A 61 -3.94 -2.02 -13.34
N LEU A 62 -4.09 -1.04 -12.45
CA LEU A 62 -5.03 0.07 -12.64
C LEU A 62 -4.50 1.16 -13.59
N TYR A 63 -3.20 1.45 -13.53
CA TYR A 63 -2.60 2.64 -14.17
C TYR A 63 -1.36 2.33 -15.01
N GLY A 64 -0.98 1.06 -15.12
CA GLY A 64 0.19 0.63 -15.88
C GLY A 64 1.51 0.68 -15.09
N LYS A 65 2.49 -0.09 -15.58
CA LYS A 65 3.77 -0.31 -14.90
C LYS A 65 4.54 0.98 -14.61
N ARG A 66 4.53 1.94 -15.53
CA ARG A 66 5.26 3.21 -15.37
C ARG A 66 4.76 3.99 -14.17
N VAL A 67 3.44 4.22 -14.10
CA VAL A 67 2.82 4.93 -12.97
C VAL A 67 3.11 4.21 -11.65
N ALA A 68 3.02 2.87 -11.65
CA ALA A 68 3.32 2.07 -10.48
C ALA A 68 4.78 2.18 -10.01
N GLN A 69 5.75 2.28 -10.91
CA GLN A 69 7.17 2.45 -10.56
C GLN A 69 7.47 3.87 -10.09
N ASP A 70 6.90 4.87 -10.75
CA ASP A 70 7.12 6.29 -10.44
C ASP A 70 6.41 6.71 -9.13
N THR A 71 5.34 6.01 -8.74
CA THR A 71 4.62 6.28 -7.47
C THR A 71 5.51 5.99 -6.26
N ARG A 72 5.65 7.01 -5.41
CA ARG A 72 6.35 6.90 -4.13
C ARG A 72 5.43 6.27 -3.09
N ILE A 73 5.92 5.19 -2.48
CA ILE A 73 5.22 4.47 -1.40
C ILE A 73 6.07 4.58 -0.15
N LEU A 74 5.56 5.26 0.87
CA LEU A 74 6.20 5.47 2.16
C LEU A 74 5.70 4.42 3.14
N TYR A 75 6.57 3.99 4.05
CA TYR A 75 6.20 3.15 5.19
C TYR A 75 6.08 4.03 6.43
N GLY A 76 4.96 3.95 7.13
CA GLY A 76 4.63 4.77 8.31
C GLY A 76 4.43 3.99 9.60
N GLY A 77 5.01 2.79 9.72
CA GLY A 77 5.04 2.07 11.00
C GLY A 77 6.12 2.60 11.95
N SER A 78 6.04 2.19 13.23
CA SER A 78 7.03 2.56 14.28
C SER A 78 8.40 1.96 14.05
#